data_AF-A0A543KHY6-F1
#
_entry.id   AF-A0A543KHY6-F1
#
_cell.length_a   1.000
_cell.length_b   1.000
_cell.length_c   1.000
_cell.angle_alpha   90.00
_cell.angle_beta   90.00
_cell.angle_gamma   90.00
#
_symmetry.space_group_name_H-M   'P 1'
#
loop_
_entity.id
_entity.type
_entity.pdbx_description
1 polymer ?
#
loop_
_entity_poly.entity_id
_entity_poly.type
_entity_poly.pdbx_seq_one_letter_code
_entity_poly.pdbx_strand_id
1 'polypeptide(L)'
;MKLRKILASGLIALLGTTSLASALDISEVDVSADLTTIENPQAAEFWNTLEADLESAILELVADEIVDEGARVVVNIESFSINDAADATFSMENAALIGRIHVINLENNAEFNSFELSVSIEGMTVADESGTPVIVAQMEPEMAYETLVSSFAENVVERLE
;
A
#
# COMPACT_ATOMS: atom_id res chain seq x y z
N MET A 1 46.34 35.37 -43.78
CA MET A 1 47.08 34.41 -42.93
C MET A 1 46.15 34.02 -41.79
N LYS A 2 45.30 33.00 -41.96
CA LYS A 2 45.38 31.65 -41.33
C LYS A 2 45.56 31.63 -39.80
N LEU A 3 44.51 31.22 -39.09
CA LEU A 3 44.49 30.26 -37.94
C LEU A 3 43.00 29.96 -37.68
N ARG A 4 42.34 28.88 -38.15
CA ARG A 4 42.44 27.42 -37.93
C ARG A 4 42.27 26.94 -36.47
N LYS A 5 41.06 26.39 -36.22
CA LYS A 5 40.67 25.27 -35.31
C LYS A 5 40.84 25.57 -33.81
N ILE A 6 39.98 25.11 -32.90
CA ILE A 6 39.66 23.70 -32.59
C ILE A 6 38.30 23.66 -31.85
N LEU A 7 37.48 22.65 -32.19
CA LEU A 7 36.28 22.24 -31.47
C LEU A 7 36.66 21.70 -30.08
N ALA A 8 36.03 22.20 -29.02
CA ALA A 8 36.05 21.56 -27.71
C ALA A 8 34.64 21.05 -27.39
N SER A 9 34.40 19.77 -27.67
CA SER A 9 33.24 19.03 -27.17
C SER A 9 33.38 18.87 -25.66
N GLY A 10 32.67 19.69 -24.89
CA GLY A 10 32.51 19.50 -23.46
C GLY A 10 31.37 18.53 -23.21
N LEU A 11 31.68 17.27 -22.91
CA LEU A 11 30.72 16.34 -22.32
C LEU A 11 30.52 16.75 -20.86
N ILE A 12 29.45 17.50 -20.58
CA ILE A 12 29.02 17.78 -19.21
C ILE A 12 28.34 16.49 -18.73
N ALA A 13 29.06 15.70 -17.94
CA ALA A 13 28.45 14.64 -17.15
C ALA A 13 27.56 15.32 -16.09
N LEU A 14 26.25 15.34 -16.32
CA LEU A 14 25.29 15.62 -15.26
C LEU A 14 25.37 14.44 -14.28
N LEU A 15 26.17 14.58 -13.23
CA LEU A 15 25.98 13.81 -12.02
C LEU A 15 24.67 14.31 -11.41
N GLY A 16 23.57 13.70 -11.83
CA GLY A 16 22.29 13.84 -11.14
C GLY A 16 22.50 13.30 -9.74
N THR A 17 22.60 14.19 -8.76
CA THR A 17 22.36 13.84 -7.37
C THR A 17 20.89 13.48 -7.28
N THR A 18 20.57 12.20 -7.44
CA THR A 18 19.32 11.66 -6.91
C THR A 18 19.40 11.91 -5.41
N SER A 19 18.70 12.95 -4.96
CA SER A 19 18.39 13.12 -3.55
C SER A 19 17.67 11.84 -3.15
N LEU A 20 18.36 10.95 -2.44
CA LEU A 20 17.68 9.92 -1.67
C LEU A 20 16.87 10.73 -0.65
N ALA A 21 15.55 10.77 -0.81
CA ALA A 21 14.70 11.16 0.32
C ALA A 21 15.12 10.25 1.49
N SER A 22 15.41 10.84 2.65
CA SER A 22 15.67 10.02 3.83
C SER A 22 14.38 9.23 4.08
N ALA A 23 14.46 7.91 3.93
CA ALA A 23 13.37 7.02 4.29
C ALA A 23 12.95 7.30 5.74
N LEU A 24 11.64 7.32 5.99
CA LEU A 24 11.11 7.54 7.32
C LEU A 24 11.45 6.33 8.20
N ASP A 25 12.20 6.55 9.28
CA ASP A 25 12.46 5.52 10.30
C ASP A 25 11.13 5.13 10.99
N ILE A 26 10.78 3.85 10.97
CA ILE A 26 9.51 3.32 11.51
C ILE A 26 9.80 2.44 12.72
N SER A 27 9.07 2.65 13.81
CA SER A 27 9.20 1.80 15.01
C SER A 27 8.11 0.76 15.16
N GLU A 28 6.91 1.05 14.67
CA GLU A 28 5.72 0.21 14.88
C GLU A 28 4.71 0.47 13.78
N VAL A 29 4.09 -0.60 13.29
CA VAL A 29 2.89 -0.57 12.44
C VAL A 29 1.78 -1.23 13.25
N ASP A 30 0.63 -0.57 13.34
CA ASP A 30 -0.52 -1.03 14.12
C ASP A 30 -1.76 -0.91 13.24
N VAL A 31 -2.42 -2.03 12.96
CA VAL A 31 -3.58 -2.09 12.06
C VAL A 31 -4.83 -2.50 12.84
N SER A 32 -5.92 -1.78 12.64
CA SER A 32 -7.23 -2.08 13.24
C SER A 32 -8.35 -1.98 12.20
N ALA A 33 -9.30 -2.91 12.27
CA ALA A 33 -10.51 -2.94 11.47
C ALA A 33 -11.73 -3.32 12.34
N ASP A 34 -12.87 -2.67 12.12
CA ASP A 34 -14.11 -3.09 12.78
C ASP A 34 -14.77 -4.25 12.00
N LEU A 35 -14.49 -5.47 12.44
CA LEU A 35 -14.96 -6.71 11.83
C LEU A 35 -16.27 -7.24 12.46
N THR A 36 -16.90 -6.48 13.35
CA THR A 36 -18.01 -6.99 14.20
C THR A 36 -19.30 -7.27 13.44
N THR A 37 -19.37 -6.94 12.15
CA THR A 37 -20.58 -7.02 11.33
C THR A 37 -20.60 -8.16 10.33
N ILE A 38 -19.56 -8.99 10.20
CA ILE A 38 -19.51 -10.03 9.15
C ILE A 38 -20.46 -11.19 9.48
N GLU A 39 -21.57 -11.30 8.73
CA GLU A 39 -22.52 -12.41 8.86
C GLU A 39 -22.24 -13.55 7.87
N ASN A 40 -21.64 -13.25 6.71
CA ASN A 40 -21.35 -14.24 5.67
C ASN A 40 -20.10 -15.09 6.01
N PRO A 41 -20.22 -16.43 6.11
CA PRO A 41 -19.10 -17.29 6.51
C PRO A 41 -17.96 -17.31 5.49
N GLN A 42 -18.23 -17.14 4.19
CA GLN A 42 -17.18 -17.05 3.18
C GLN A 42 -16.44 -15.72 3.29
N ALA A 43 -17.15 -14.62 3.54
CA ALA A 43 -16.52 -13.33 3.77
C ALA A 43 -15.63 -13.34 5.04
N ALA A 44 -16.06 -14.08 6.06
CA ALA A 44 -15.31 -14.27 7.30
C ALA A 44 -13.98 -15.02 7.10
N GLU A 45 -13.83 -15.82 6.04
CA GLU A 45 -12.55 -16.49 5.73
C GLU A 45 -11.46 -15.49 5.32
N PHE A 46 -11.84 -14.36 4.71
CA PHE A 46 -10.91 -13.32 4.25
C PHE A 46 -10.79 -12.17 5.25
N TRP A 47 -11.92 -11.60 5.68
CA TRP A 47 -11.88 -10.36 6.45
C TRP A 47 -11.43 -10.54 7.90
N ASN A 48 -11.54 -11.74 8.48
CA ASN A 48 -11.05 -12.01 9.84
C ASN A 48 -9.51 -11.95 9.97
N THR A 49 -8.77 -12.07 8.86
CA THR A 49 -7.31 -11.98 8.85
C THR A 49 -6.81 -10.62 8.37
N LEU A 50 -7.73 -9.72 7.97
CA LEU A 50 -7.39 -8.44 7.32
C LEU A 50 -6.38 -7.59 8.10
N GLU A 51 -6.55 -7.46 9.42
CA GLU A 51 -5.63 -6.69 10.25
C GLU A 51 -4.20 -7.24 10.17
N ALA A 52 -4.05 -8.54 10.39
CA ALA A 52 -2.76 -9.22 10.40
C ALA A 52 -2.12 -9.25 9.00
N ASP A 53 -2.92 -9.43 7.96
CA ASP A 53 -2.43 -9.49 6.58
C ASP A 53 -1.96 -8.11 6.11
N LEU A 54 -2.69 -7.04 6.42
CA LEU A 54 -2.28 -5.66 6.13
C LEU A 54 -1.03 -5.26 6.93
N GLU A 55 -0.98 -5.59 8.23
CA GLU A 55 0.20 -5.31 9.05
C GLU A 55 1.44 -6.01 8.47
N SER A 56 1.31 -7.29 8.14
CA SER A 56 2.39 -8.09 7.55
C SER A 56 2.83 -7.53 6.20
N ALA A 57 1.89 -7.17 5.32
CA ALA A 57 2.19 -6.62 4.00
C ALA A 57 2.90 -5.27 4.09
N ILE A 58 2.50 -4.39 5.01
CA ILE A 58 3.18 -3.11 5.23
C ILE A 58 4.59 -3.36 5.78
N LEU A 59 4.73 -4.20 6.82
CA LEU A 59 6.01 -4.51 7.44
C LEU A 59 7.02 -5.13 6.45
N GLU A 60 6.56 -5.95 5.52
CA GLU A 60 7.42 -6.51 4.47
C GLU A 60 7.99 -5.43 3.55
N LEU A 61 7.20 -4.42 3.22
CA LEU A 61 7.59 -3.31 2.35
C LEU A 61 8.53 -2.31 3.04
N VAL A 62 8.42 -2.16 4.37
CA VAL A 62 9.24 -1.22 5.16
C VAL A 62 10.32 -1.92 6.02
N ALA A 63 10.66 -3.16 5.68
CA ALA A 63 11.51 -4.00 6.53
C ALA A 63 12.91 -3.41 6.75
N ASP A 64 13.42 -2.61 5.82
CA ASP A 64 14.75 -1.99 5.89
C ASP A 64 14.73 -0.67 6.71
N GLU A 65 13.55 -0.12 6.98
CA GLU A 65 13.28 1.13 7.68
C GLU A 65 12.87 0.92 9.16
N ILE A 66 12.75 -0.34 9.60
CA ILE A 66 12.39 -0.66 10.99
C ILE A 66 13.56 -0.40 11.94
N VAL A 67 13.34 0.48 12.93
CA VAL A 67 14.29 0.84 13.98
C VAL A 67 13.63 0.85 15.37
N ASP A 68 14.43 0.82 16.44
CA ASP A 68 13.91 0.80 17.81
C ASP A 68 13.16 2.10 18.20
N GLU A 69 13.58 3.25 17.66
CA GLU A 69 13.03 4.57 17.93
C GLU A 69 12.73 5.28 16.60
N GLY A 70 11.44 5.50 16.30
CA GLY A 70 10.99 6.02 15.01
C GLY A 70 9.53 6.47 15.04
N ALA A 71 8.93 6.64 13.86
CA ALA A 71 7.51 6.94 13.72
C ALA A 71 6.66 5.69 13.93
N ARG A 72 5.52 5.86 14.60
CA ARG A 72 4.46 4.85 14.64
C ARG A 72 3.46 5.11 13.52
N VAL A 73 3.16 4.08 12.74
CA VAL A 73 2.14 4.09 11.69
C VAL A 73 0.91 3.36 12.21
N VAL A 74 -0.20 4.08 12.37
CA VAL A 74 -1.49 3.51 12.79
C VAL A 74 -2.44 3.52 11.60
N VAL A 75 -2.94 2.36 11.22
CA VAL A 75 -3.88 2.17 10.10
C VAL A 75 -5.22 1.74 10.67
N ASN A 76 -6.23 2.58 10.51
CA ASN A 76 -7.60 2.28 10.91
C ASN A 76 -8.45 2.05 9.67
N ILE A 77 -8.90 0.84 9.44
CA ILE A 77 -9.81 0.48 8.35
C ILE A 77 -11.23 0.90 8.77
N GLU A 78 -11.76 1.90 8.06
CA GLU A 78 -13.08 2.49 8.31
C GLU A 78 -14.17 1.72 7.56
N SER A 79 -13.85 1.18 6.39
CA SER A 79 -14.78 0.41 5.58
C SER A 79 -14.06 -0.59 4.71
N PHE A 80 -14.67 -1.75 4.56
CA PHE A 80 -14.33 -2.75 3.57
C PHE A 80 -15.63 -3.25 2.94
N SER A 81 -15.58 -3.59 1.66
CA SER A 81 -16.78 -4.00 0.93
C SER A 81 -17.13 -5.44 1.30
N ILE A 82 -18.29 -5.63 1.96
CA ILE A 82 -18.84 -6.95 2.27
C ILE A 82 -20.16 -7.11 1.52
N ASN A 83 -20.31 -8.19 0.78
CA ASN A 83 -21.63 -8.73 0.44
C ASN A 83 -22.16 -9.51 1.67
N ASP A 84 -22.64 -8.77 2.68
CA ASP A 84 -22.81 -9.26 4.06
C ASP A 84 -24.07 -10.12 4.29
N ALA A 85 -25.00 -10.17 3.34
CA ALA A 85 -26.16 -11.02 3.50
C ALA A 85 -25.74 -12.51 3.61
N ALA A 86 -26.21 -13.20 4.66
CA ALA A 86 -25.84 -14.59 4.96
C ALA A 86 -26.10 -15.57 3.80
N ASP A 87 -27.10 -15.30 2.96
CA ASP A 87 -27.45 -16.10 1.78
C ASP A 87 -26.88 -15.54 0.47
N ALA A 88 -26.13 -14.43 0.50
CA ALA A 88 -25.52 -13.86 -0.69
C ALA A 88 -24.31 -14.68 -1.13
N THR A 89 -24.17 -14.83 -2.45
CA THR A 89 -22.92 -15.32 -3.03
C THR A 89 -21.83 -14.30 -2.74
N PHE A 90 -20.79 -14.74 -2.03
CA PHE A 90 -19.62 -13.92 -1.80
C PHE A 90 -18.93 -13.61 -3.13
N SER A 91 -18.64 -12.33 -3.34
CA SER A 91 -17.95 -11.82 -4.52
C SER A 91 -17.08 -10.65 -4.09
N MET A 92 -15.88 -10.59 -4.66
CA MET A 92 -14.92 -9.51 -4.49
C MET A 92 -14.88 -8.56 -5.70
N GLU A 93 -15.79 -8.69 -6.67
CA GLU A 93 -15.69 -7.93 -7.95
C GLU A 93 -15.65 -6.40 -7.76
N ASN A 94 -16.31 -5.91 -6.71
CA ASN A 94 -16.38 -4.50 -6.32
C ASN A 94 -15.78 -4.28 -4.92
N ALA A 95 -14.84 -5.14 -4.53
CA ALA A 95 -14.22 -5.04 -3.23
C ALA A 95 -13.33 -3.80 -3.15
N ALA A 96 -13.38 -3.14 -2.01
CA ALA A 96 -12.63 -1.93 -1.73
C ALA A 96 -12.26 -1.88 -0.25
N LEU A 97 -11.11 -1.28 0.03
CA LEU A 97 -10.62 -0.96 1.37
C LEU A 97 -10.53 0.55 1.50
N ILE A 98 -11.11 1.08 2.56
CA ILE A 98 -11.05 2.49 2.93
C ILE A 98 -10.56 2.57 4.36
N GLY A 99 -9.49 3.32 4.57
CA GLY A 99 -8.89 3.49 5.88
C GLY A 99 -8.23 4.85 6.06
N ARG A 100 -8.00 5.16 7.32
CA ARG A 100 -7.30 6.35 7.76
C ARG A 100 -5.95 5.96 8.34
N ILE A 101 -4.90 6.57 7.83
CA ILE A 101 -3.53 6.36 8.27
C ILE A 101 -3.15 7.55 9.16
N HIS A 102 -2.46 7.26 10.24
CA HIS A 102 -1.83 8.23 11.12
C HIS A 102 -0.35 7.91 11.25
N VAL A 103 0.50 8.88 10.99
CA VAL A 103 1.93 8.81 11.22
C VAL A 103 2.26 9.68 12.43
N ILE A 104 2.74 9.03 13.48
CA ILE A 104 2.97 9.63 14.79
C ILE A 104 4.47 9.60 15.06
N ASN A 105 5.14 10.74 14.94
CA ASN A 105 6.54 10.86 15.33
C ASN A 105 6.66 11.01 16.86
N LEU A 106 7.28 10.01 17.51
CA LEU A 106 7.42 9.96 18.97
C LEU A 106 8.42 10.98 19.53
N GLU A 107 9.38 11.43 18.71
CA GLU A 107 10.37 12.46 19.07
C GLU A 107 9.79 13.88 18.92
N ASN A 108 8.86 14.08 17.99
CA ASN A 108 8.24 15.36 17.71
C ASN A 108 6.72 15.23 17.47
N ASN A 109 5.95 15.21 18.57
CA ASN A 109 4.48 15.16 18.58
C ASN A 109 3.77 16.33 17.83
N ALA A 110 4.52 17.28 17.25
CA ALA A 110 3.96 18.33 16.41
C ALA A 110 3.76 17.89 14.94
N GLU A 111 4.41 16.82 14.50
CA GLU A 111 4.28 16.27 13.15
C GLU A 111 3.34 15.06 13.17
N PHE A 112 2.05 15.36 13.30
CA PHE A 112 0.99 14.38 13.07
C PHE A 112 0.55 14.48 11.61
N ASN A 113 0.93 13.51 10.79
CA ASN A 113 0.40 13.38 9.44
C ASN A 113 -0.75 12.39 9.45
N SER A 114 -1.86 12.74 8.82
CA SER A 114 -2.97 11.81 8.64
C SER A 114 -3.60 11.99 7.28
N PHE A 115 -3.87 10.86 6.65
CA PHE A 115 -4.49 10.82 5.34
C PHE A 115 -5.48 9.67 5.26
N GLU A 116 -6.48 9.85 4.41
CA GLU A 116 -7.42 8.79 4.04
C GLU A 116 -6.90 8.12 2.77
N LEU A 117 -7.01 6.79 2.74
CA LEU A 117 -6.65 5.98 1.60
C LEU A 117 -7.86 5.11 1.22
N SER A 118 -8.16 5.09 -0.07
CA SER A 118 -9.18 4.23 -0.65
C SER A 118 -8.58 3.47 -1.82
N VAL A 119 -8.69 2.15 -1.77
CA VAL A 119 -8.23 1.23 -2.81
C VAL A 119 -9.41 0.35 -3.19
N SER A 120 -9.68 0.27 -4.49
CA SER A 120 -10.75 -0.55 -5.06
C SER A 120 -10.15 -1.48 -6.10
N ILE A 121 -10.66 -2.70 -6.17
CA ILE A 121 -10.26 -3.64 -7.20
C ILE A 121 -10.80 -3.23 -8.58
N GLU A 122 -11.88 -2.45 -8.61
CA GLU A 122 -12.44 -1.91 -9.83
C GLU A 122 -11.42 -1.00 -10.52
N GLY A 123 -11.01 -1.39 -11.73
CA GLY A 123 -10.03 -0.63 -12.53
C GLY A 123 -8.57 -1.05 -12.32
N MET A 124 -8.29 -2.02 -11.45
CA MET A 124 -6.95 -2.62 -11.33
C MET A 124 -6.64 -3.50 -12.54
N THR A 125 -5.36 -3.50 -12.95
CA THR A 125 -4.84 -4.44 -13.94
C THR A 125 -3.88 -5.39 -13.23
N VAL A 126 -4.34 -6.62 -13.00
CA VAL A 126 -3.55 -7.67 -12.34
C VAL A 126 -3.12 -8.68 -13.40
N ALA A 127 -1.93 -9.23 -13.26
CA ALA A 127 -1.45 -10.34 -14.08
C ALA A 127 -1.38 -11.62 -13.24
N ASP A 128 -1.68 -12.76 -13.84
CA ASP A 128 -1.49 -14.07 -13.19
C ASP A 128 0.00 -14.43 -13.07
N GLU A 129 0.30 -15.58 -12.44
CA GLU A 129 1.66 -16.10 -12.30
C GLU A 129 2.39 -16.31 -13.63
N SER A 130 1.65 -16.38 -14.75
CA SER A 130 2.19 -16.51 -16.11
C SER A 130 2.39 -15.15 -16.80
N GLY A 131 2.06 -14.04 -16.14
CA GLY A 131 2.11 -12.68 -16.68
C GLY A 131 0.92 -12.33 -17.59
N THR A 132 -0.15 -13.13 -17.60
CA THR A 132 -1.34 -12.87 -18.41
C THR A 132 -2.26 -11.89 -17.68
N PRO A 133 -2.72 -10.81 -18.32
CA PRO A 133 -3.69 -9.91 -17.70
C PRO A 133 -4.99 -10.65 -17.33
N VAL A 134 -5.38 -10.54 -16.07
CA VAL A 134 -6.64 -11.07 -15.53
C VAL A 134 -7.67 -9.95 -15.53
N ILE A 135 -8.86 -10.24 -16.07
CA ILE A 135 -9.99 -9.31 -15.97
C ILE A 135 -10.52 -9.40 -14.54
N VAL A 136 -10.67 -8.26 -13.85
CA VAL A 136 -11.13 -8.17 -12.44
C VAL A 136 -12.39 -8.99 -12.17
N ALA A 137 -13.38 -8.95 -13.08
CA ALA A 137 -14.62 -9.73 -12.95
C ALA A 137 -14.45 -11.26 -13.04
N GLN A 138 -13.27 -11.75 -13.43
CA GLN A 138 -12.91 -13.16 -13.51
C GLN A 138 -11.86 -13.55 -12.48
N MET A 139 -11.53 -12.65 -11.55
CA MET A 139 -10.56 -12.91 -10.51
C MET A 139 -11.16 -13.81 -9.44
N GLU A 140 -10.41 -14.84 -9.05
CA GLU A 140 -10.78 -15.67 -7.90
C GLU A 140 -10.75 -14.81 -6.62
N PRO A 141 -11.65 -15.04 -5.63
CA PRO A 141 -11.74 -14.21 -4.44
C PRO A 141 -10.45 -14.08 -3.63
N GLU A 142 -9.63 -15.13 -3.60
CA GLU A 142 -8.32 -15.15 -2.94
C GLU A 142 -7.33 -14.18 -3.62
N MET A 143 -7.19 -14.28 -4.94
CA MET A 143 -6.35 -13.36 -5.71
C MET A 143 -6.84 -11.90 -5.59
N ALA A 144 -8.15 -11.70 -5.54
CA ALA A 144 -8.75 -10.38 -5.35
C ALA A 144 -8.43 -9.78 -3.98
N TYR A 145 -8.54 -10.59 -2.93
CA TYR A 145 -8.19 -10.20 -1.58
C TYR A 145 -6.70 -9.84 -1.46
N GLU A 146 -5.81 -10.71 -1.93
CA GLU A 146 -4.36 -10.48 -1.90
C GLU A 146 -3.97 -9.20 -2.64
N THR A 147 -4.56 -9.00 -3.84
CA THR A 147 -4.34 -7.78 -4.63
C THR A 147 -4.73 -6.53 -3.85
N LEU A 148 -5.89 -6.54 -3.20
CA LEU A 148 -6.37 -5.41 -2.42
C LEU A 148 -5.46 -5.11 -1.22
N VAL A 149 -5.08 -6.13 -0.46
CA VAL A 149 -4.18 -6.00 0.70
C VAL A 149 -2.83 -5.45 0.26
N SER A 150 -2.21 -6.06 -0.75
CA SER A 150 -0.92 -5.62 -1.29
C SER A 150 -0.98 -4.19 -1.84
N SER A 151 -1.99 -3.87 -2.67
CA SER A 151 -2.13 -2.53 -3.24
C SER A 151 -2.37 -1.47 -2.17
N PHE A 152 -3.13 -1.80 -1.13
CA PHE A 152 -3.34 -0.89 0.00
C PHE A 152 -2.03 -0.65 0.76
N ALA A 153 -1.29 -1.72 1.09
CA ALA A 153 0.00 -1.61 1.76
C ALA A 153 1.01 -0.78 0.96
N GLU A 154 1.14 -1.02 -0.35
CA GLU A 154 2.00 -0.24 -1.26
C GLU A 154 1.64 1.25 -1.22
N ASN A 155 0.35 1.59 -1.26
CA ASN A 155 -0.12 2.97 -1.23
C ASN A 155 0.08 3.65 0.13
N VAL A 156 0.13 2.89 1.22
CA VAL A 156 0.52 3.40 2.54
C VAL A 156 1.99 3.79 2.50
N VAL A 157 2.86 2.86 2.08
CA VAL A 157 4.32 3.06 2.07
C VAL A 157 4.73 4.18 1.12
N GLU A 158 4.14 4.26 -0.09
CA GLU A 158 4.41 5.36 -1.04
C GLU A 158 4.15 6.75 -0.44
N ARG A 159 3.24 6.87 0.54
CA ARG A 159 2.93 8.12 1.23
C ARG A 159 3.81 8.40 2.44
N LEU A 160 4.64 7.44 2.86
CA LEU A 160 5.62 7.59 3.93
C LEU A 160 6.97 8.13 3.40
N GLU A 161 7.24 7.97 2.10
CA GLU A 161 8.47 8.42 1.40
C GLU A 161 8.51 9.92 1.01
#